data_AF-A0A3P5WBX9-F1
#
_entry.id   AF-A0A3P5WBX9-F1
#
_cell.length_a   1.000
_cell.length_b   1.000
_cell.length_c   1.000
_cell.angle_alpha   90.00
_cell.angle_beta   90.00
_cell.angle_gamma   90.00
#
_symmetry.space_group_name_H-M   'P 1'
#
loop_
_entity.id
_entity.type
_entity.pdbx_description
1 polymer ?
#
loop_
_entity_poly.entity_id
_entity_poly.type
_entity_poly.pdbx_seq_one_letter_code
_entity_poly.pdbx_strand_id
1 'polypeptide(L)' 'MAGDGINDAPAIATADIGLAMGEGGTDVSMETADVVLMADRLEQFAHAYSLAKTTIRNMK' A
#
# COMPACT_ATOMS: atom_id res chain seq x y z
N MET A 1 -5.84 1.86 -4.62
CA MET A 1 -5.92 0.53 -5.26
C MET A 1 -4.99 -0.40 -4.50
N ALA A 2 -5.35 -1.66 -4.29
CA ALA A 2 -4.45 -2.67 -3.73
C ALA A 2 -4.25 -3.77 -4.77
N GLY A 3 -3.03 -4.26 -4.94
CA GLY A 3 -2.71 -5.32 -5.88
C GLY A 3 -1.43 -6.06 -5.53
N ASP A 4 -1.23 -7.19 -6.17
CA ASP A 4 -0.04 -8.04 -5.98
C ASP A 4 0.65 -8.34 -7.32
N GLY A 5 -0.03 -8.19 -8.46
CA GLY A 5 0.50 -8.58 -9.76
C GLY A 5 0.81 -7.43 -10.71
N ILE A 6 1.64 -7.70 -11.73
CA ILE A 6 1.99 -6.79 -12.85
C ILE A 6 0.73 -6.18 -13.48
N ASN A 7 -0.37 -6.93 -13.53
CA ASN A 7 -1.64 -6.48 -14.08
C ASN A 7 -2.28 -5.34 -13.27
N ASP A 8 -1.96 -5.24 -11.97
CA ASP A 8 -2.47 -4.21 -11.09
C ASP A 8 -1.61 -2.94 -11.10
N ALA A 9 -0.37 -3.01 -11.60
CA ALA A 9 0.56 -1.88 -11.62
C ALA A 9 -0.02 -0.62 -12.31
N PRO A 10 -0.71 -0.69 -13.47
CA PRO A 10 -1.34 0.49 -14.07
C PRO A 10 -2.42 1.11 -13.18
N ALA A 11 -3.19 0.29 -12.48
CA ALA A 11 -4.26 0.75 -11.59
C ALA A 11 -3.69 1.32 -10.28
N ILE A 12 -2.62 0.72 -9.75
CA ILE A 12 -1.85 1.22 -8.60
C ILE A 12 -1.26 2.59 -8.93
N ALA A 13 -0.65 2.76 -10.11
CA ALA A 13 -0.06 4.02 -10.56
C ALA A 13 -1.06 5.18 -10.67
N THR A 14 -2.32 4.88 -10.98
CA THR A 14 -3.37 5.90 -11.11
C THR A 14 -4.15 6.16 -9.82
N ALA A 15 -3.93 5.37 -8.77
CA ALA A 15 -4.67 5.52 -7.52
C ALA A 15 -4.14 6.69 -6.70
N ASP A 16 -5.01 7.32 -5.90
CA ASP A 16 -4.57 8.34 -4.94
C ASP A 16 -3.58 7.78 -3.90
N ILE A 17 -3.75 6.49 -3.58
CA ILE A 17 -2.83 5.69 -2.76
C ILE A 17 -2.78 4.28 -3.36
N GLY A 18 -1.61 3.90 -3.86
CA GLY A 18 -1.28 2.57 -4.34
C GLY A 18 -0.74 1.67 -3.23
N LEU A 19 -1.28 0.45 -3.12
CA LEU A 19 -0.84 -0.54 -2.15
C LEU A 19 -0.40 -1.84 -2.85
N ALA A 20 0.80 -2.32 -2.54
CA ALA A 20 1.32 -3.59 -3.02
C ALA A 20 1.51 -4.60 -1.88
N MET A 21 1.27 -5.88 -2.19
CA MET A 21 1.67 -7.01 -1.34
C MET A 21 3.17 -7.29 -1.53
N GLY A 22 3.87 -7.74 -0.50
CA GLY A 22 5.33 -7.87 -0.52
C GLY A 22 5.85 -9.30 -0.62
N GLU A 23 5.13 -10.29 -0.07
CA GLU A 23 5.56 -11.69 -0.10
C GLU A 23 5.05 -12.41 -1.37
N GLY A 24 3.80 -12.15 -1.76
CA GLY A 24 3.20 -12.63 -3.01
C GLY A 24 3.26 -11.64 -4.17
N GLY A 25 3.77 -10.43 -3.94
CA GLY A 25 3.76 -9.36 -4.94
C GLY A 25 4.86 -9.45 -5.99
N THR A 26 4.54 -9.11 -7.23
CA THR A 26 5.56 -8.90 -8.28
C THR A 26 6.33 -7.60 -8.05
N ASP A 27 7.63 -7.61 -8.38
CA ASP A 27 8.52 -6.45 -8.23
C ASP A 27 7.96 -5.17 -8.86
N VAL A 28 7.28 -5.29 -10.00
CA VAL A 28 6.67 -4.17 -10.72
C VAL A 28 5.57 -3.48 -9.89
N SER A 29 4.74 -4.25 -9.18
CA SER A 29 3.69 -3.70 -8.32
C SER A 29 4.28 -3.03 -7.09
N MET A 30 5.34 -3.62 -6.52
CA MET A 30 6.05 -3.05 -5.38
C MET A 30 6.75 -1.74 -5.72
N GLU A 31 7.35 -1.63 -6.91
CA GLU A 31 8.02 -0.40 -7.38
C GLU A 31 7.01 0.72 -7.71
N THR A 32 5.80 0.34 -8.11
CA THR A 32 4.75 1.29 -8.50
C THR A 32 3.91 1.77 -7.30
N ALA A 33 3.84 1.01 -6.22
CA ALA A 33 3.00 1.31 -5.06
C ALA A 33 3.63 2.33 -4.09
N ASP A 34 2.80 3.19 -3.52
CA ASP A 34 3.20 4.13 -2.45
C ASP A 34 3.44 3.41 -1.11
N VAL A 35 2.72 2.29 -0.89
CA VAL A 35 2.78 1.51 0.35
C VAL A 35 2.93 0.03 0.00
N VAL A 36 3.92 -0.63 0.60
CA VAL A 36 4.16 -2.06 0.42
C VAL A 36 3.97 -2.81 1.75
N LEU A 37 3.12 -3.84 1.73
CA LEU A 37 2.88 -4.73 2.87
C LEU A 37 3.85 -5.91 2.81
N MET A 38 5.04 -5.74 3.40
CA MET A 38 6.13 -6.73 3.35
C MET A 38 5.81 -8.10 3.96
N ALA A 39 4.78 -8.20 4.82
CA ALA A 39 4.41 -9.43 5.51
C ALA A 39 3.06 -10.01 5.05
N ASP A 40 2.51 -9.52 3.93
CA ASP A 40 1.21 -9.91 3.35
C ASP A 40 0.02 -9.91 4.33
N ARG A 41 0.13 -9.12 5.40
CA ARG A 41 -0.92 -8.95 6.40
C ARG A 41 -1.69 -7.68 6.12
N LEU A 42 -2.86 -7.83 5.49
CA LEU A 42 -3.75 -6.70 5.18
C LEU A 42 -4.16 -5.90 6.43
N GLU A 43 -4.22 -6.54 7.60
CA GLU A 43 -4.48 -5.89 8.90
C GLU A 43 -3.46 -4.78 9.23
N GLN A 44 -2.22 -4.89 8.75
CA GLN A 44 -1.20 -3.86 8.97
C GLN A 44 -1.57 -2.55 8.26
N PHE A 45 -2.33 -2.61 7.17
CA PHE A 45 -2.84 -1.40 6.51
C PHE A 45 -3.79 -0.62 7.42
N ALA A 46 -4.70 -1.30 8.14
CA ALA A 46 -5.59 -0.64 9.09
C ALA A 46 -4.82 0.04 10.22
N HIS A 47 -3.76 -0.62 10.71
CA HIS A 47 -2.85 -0.03 11.70
C HIS A 47 -2.12 1.21 11.15
N ALA A 48 -1.54 1.12 9.95
CA ALA A 48 -0.86 2.23 9.29
C ALA A 48 -1.79 3.43 9.05
N TYR A 49 -3.03 3.17 8.63
CA TYR A 49 -4.05 4.20 8.45
C TYR A 49 -4.42 4.88 9.77
N SER A 50 -4.63 4.11 10.84
CA SER A 50 -4.91 4.66 12.17
C SER A 50 -3.74 5.51 12.70
N LEU A 51 -2.51 5.07 12.46
CA LEU A 51 -1.31 5.81 12.82
C LEU A 51 -1.22 7.13 12.04
N ALA A 52 -1.40 7.10 10.72
CA ALA A 52 -1.41 8.30 9.88
C ALA A 52 -2.45 9.33 10.35
N LYS A 53 -3.67 8.88 10.68
CA LYS A 53 -4.71 9.75 11.22
C LYS A 53 -4.32 10.39 12.55
N THR A 54 -3.67 9.61 13.42
CA THR A 54 -3.19 10.10 14.72
C THR A 54 -2.09 11.13 14.55
N THR A 55 -1.14 10.89 13.64
CA THR A 55 -0.08 11.84 13.29
C THR A 55 -0.65 13.17 12.81
N ILE A 56 -1.58 13.14 11.86
CA ILE A 56 -2.25 14.36 11.36
C ILE A 56 -2.99 15.11 12.48
N ARG A 57 -3.62 14.38 13.42
CA ARG A 57 -4.28 14.99 14.57
C ARG A 57 -3.28 15.70 15.50
N ASN A 58 -2.11 15.14 15.71
CA ASN A 58 -1.09 15.71 16.60
C ASN A 58 -0.34 16.90 15.97
N MET A 59 -0.38 17.03 14.64
CA MET A 59 0.19 18.16 13.91
C MET A 59 -0.76 19.36 13.77
N LYS A 60 -2.04 19.19 14.16
CA LYS A 60 -3.02 20.28 14.28
C LYS A 60 -3.00 20.89 15.67
#